data_AF-A0A7S1JK29-F1
#
_entry.id   AF-A0A7S1JK29-F1
#
_cell.length_a   1.000
_cell.length_b   1.000
_cell.length_c   1.000
_cell.angle_alpha   90.00
_cell.angle_beta   90.00
_cell.angle_gamma   90.00
#
_symmetry.space_group_name_H-M   'P 1'
#
loop_
_entity.id
_entity.type
_entity.pdbx_description
1 polymer ?
#
loop_
_entity_poly.entity_id
_entity_poly.type
_entity_poly.pdbx_seq_one_letter_code
_entity_poly.pdbx_strand_id
1 'polypeptide(L)'
;TVDSNEMYVNAPPALGVVTCSPSNGTQLLTEFTLTQSGWQDDDTPLHYRFASLLLNDTDSQATYQLPATVDVNDPNHQLLGPWSVSHTMRTKLRSGDPLFIIGWVGDSH
;
A
#
# COMPACT_ATOMS: atom_id res chain seq x y z
N THR A 1 45.34 -10.61 4.54
CA THR A 1 44.46 -10.10 3.46
C THR A 1 43.14 -9.83 4.13
N VAL A 2 42.74 -8.57 4.22
CA VAL A 2 41.57 -8.18 5.00
C VAL A 2 40.34 -8.67 4.25
N ASP A 3 39.62 -9.61 4.86
CA ASP A 3 38.35 -10.14 4.36
C ASP A 3 37.35 -8.99 4.40
N SER A 4 37.14 -8.35 3.26
CA SER A 4 36.16 -7.26 3.13
C SER A 4 34.81 -7.93 2.95
N ASN A 5 34.24 -8.37 4.08
CA ASN A 5 32.84 -8.76 4.13
C ASN A 5 32.04 -7.44 4.02
N GLU A 6 31.86 -6.95 2.78
CA GLU A 6 31.02 -5.80 2.49
C GLU A 6 29.62 -6.09 3.06
N MET A 7 29.27 -5.37 4.12
CA MET A 7 27.90 -5.34 4.64
C MET A 7 27.01 -4.76 3.54
N TYR A 8 26.26 -5.61 2.85
CA TYR A 8 25.17 -5.18 2.00
C TYR A 8 24.07 -4.58 2.90
N VAL A 9 23.86 -3.27 2.78
CA VAL A 9 22.75 -2.58 3.42
C VAL A 9 21.64 -2.50 2.38
N ASN A 10 20.62 -3.34 2.54
CA ASN A 10 19.41 -3.24 1.73
C ASN A 10 18.75 -1.87 1.96
N ALA A 11 18.40 -1.18 0.88
CA ALA A 11 17.70 0.09 0.90
C ALA A 11 16.21 -0.14 0.61
N PRO A 12 15.29 0.66 1.16
CA PRO A 12 13.88 0.50 0.85
C PRO A 12 13.59 0.90 -0.62
N PRO A 13 12.53 0.33 -1.23
CA PRO A 13 12.12 0.68 -2.59
C PRO A 13 11.90 2.18 -2.79
N ALA A 14 12.34 2.69 -3.93
CA ALA A 14 12.09 4.06 -4.36
C ALA A 14 10.59 4.33 -4.48
N LEU A 15 10.19 5.56 -4.14
CA LEU A 15 8.79 5.97 -4.09
C LEU A 15 8.07 5.77 -5.43
N GLY A 16 6.98 5.01 -5.39
CA GLY A 16 6.02 4.91 -6.47
C GLY A 16 4.69 5.59 -6.15
N VAL A 17 3.67 5.23 -6.91
CA VAL A 17 2.30 5.72 -6.75
C VAL A 17 1.30 4.57 -6.66
N VAL A 18 0.14 4.87 -6.07
CA VAL A 18 -1.00 3.96 -5.98
C VAL A 18 -2.20 4.64 -6.64
N THR A 19 -2.91 3.89 -7.49
CA THR A 19 -4.07 4.39 -8.23
C THR A 19 -5.28 3.48 -8.04
N CYS A 20 -6.47 4.04 -8.19
CA CYS A 20 -7.75 3.34 -8.05
C CYS A 20 -8.65 3.67 -9.23
N SER A 21 -9.30 2.65 -9.82
CA SER A 21 -10.31 2.82 -10.86
C SER A 21 -11.49 1.86 -10.66
N PRO A 22 -12.74 2.34 -10.67
CA PRO A 22 -13.14 3.76 -10.78
C PRO A 22 -12.78 4.56 -9.52
N SER A 23 -12.79 5.90 -9.59
CA SER A 23 -12.52 6.75 -8.42
C SER A 23 -13.71 6.91 -7.47
N ASN A 24 -14.89 6.41 -7.89
CA ASN A 24 -16.12 6.41 -7.11
C ASN A 24 -16.98 5.20 -7.47
N GLY A 25 -17.92 4.85 -6.60
CA GLY A 25 -18.80 3.71 -6.80
C GLY A 25 -19.75 3.48 -5.64
N THR A 26 -20.52 2.40 -5.75
CA THR A 26 -21.47 1.96 -4.72
C THR A 26 -20.80 0.91 -3.83
N GLN A 27 -20.93 1.10 -2.50
CA GLN A 27 -20.44 0.17 -1.48
C GLN A 27 -20.77 -1.29 -1.82
N LEU A 28 -19.78 -2.18 -1.65
CA LEU A 28 -19.89 -3.63 -1.79
C LEU A 28 -20.47 -4.11 -3.15
N LEU A 29 -20.66 -3.20 -4.10
CA LEU A 29 -21.21 -3.46 -5.42
C LEU A 29 -20.17 -3.16 -6.50
N THR A 30 -19.64 -1.94 -6.50
CA THR A 30 -18.61 -1.52 -7.45
C THR A 30 -17.30 -2.26 -7.18
N GLU A 31 -16.77 -2.91 -8.22
CA GLU A 31 -15.43 -3.48 -8.19
C GLU A 31 -14.41 -2.38 -8.52
N PHE A 32 -13.46 -2.21 -7.62
CA PHE A 32 -12.35 -1.28 -7.76
C PHE A 32 -11.09 -2.05 -8.13
N THR A 33 -10.33 -1.53 -9.09
CA THR A 33 -9.00 -2.00 -9.44
C THR A 33 -7.97 -1.05 -8.84
N LEU A 34 -7.13 -1.59 -7.97
CA LEU A 34 -6.05 -0.89 -7.29
C LEU A 34 -4.74 -1.26 -7.95
N THR A 35 -3.90 -0.28 -8.28
CA THR A 35 -2.64 -0.51 -8.98
C THR A 35 -1.51 0.28 -8.35
N GLN A 36 -0.45 -0.41 -7.93
CA GLN A 36 0.84 0.18 -7.56
C GLN A 36 1.73 0.27 -8.80
N SER A 37 2.42 1.40 -8.98
CA SER A 37 3.30 1.60 -10.14
C SER A 37 4.45 2.55 -9.80
N GLY A 38 5.57 2.43 -10.53
CA GLY A 38 6.72 3.33 -10.39
C GLY A 38 7.66 3.02 -9.21
N TRP A 39 7.34 2.03 -8.39
CA TRP A 39 8.23 1.50 -7.35
C TRP A 39 9.42 0.79 -8.00
N GLN A 40 10.63 1.07 -7.50
CA GLN A 40 11.87 0.52 -8.04
C GLN A 40 12.78 0.10 -6.88
N ASP A 41 13.31 -1.11 -6.97
CA ASP A 41 14.33 -1.62 -6.07
C ASP A 41 15.21 -2.59 -6.86
N ASP A 42 16.46 -2.75 -6.42
CA ASP A 42 17.38 -3.73 -7.00
C ASP A 42 17.06 -5.15 -6.46
N ASP A 43 16.43 -5.26 -5.29
CA ASP A 43 15.96 -6.49 -4.66
C ASP A 43 14.58 -6.93 -5.21
N THR A 44 14.63 -7.54 -6.40
CA THR A 44 13.46 -8.05 -7.13
C THR A 44 13.22 -9.57 -6.92
N PRO A 45 11.95 -10.06 -6.93
CA PRO A 45 10.73 -9.31 -7.20
C PRO A 45 10.21 -8.54 -5.98
N LEU A 46 9.66 -7.35 -6.24
CA LEU A 46 8.96 -6.57 -5.25
C LEU A 46 7.66 -7.24 -4.80
N HIS A 47 7.36 -7.15 -3.52
CA HIS A 47 6.10 -7.57 -2.93
C HIS A 47 5.24 -6.35 -2.58
N TYR A 48 3.95 -6.46 -2.87
CA TYR A 48 2.96 -5.40 -2.80
C TYR A 48 1.84 -5.77 -1.82
N ARG A 49 1.28 -4.79 -1.12
CA ARG A 49 0.12 -4.99 -0.24
C ARG A 49 -0.74 -3.74 -0.16
N PHE A 50 -2.07 -3.93 -0.20
CA PHE A 50 -3.03 -2.84 -0.22
C PHE A 50 -3.81 -2.75 1.09
N ALA A 51 -4.11 -1.52 1.51
CA ALA A 51 -5.00 -1.21 2.63
C ALA A 51 -5.94 -0.04 2.29
N SER A 52 -7.14 -0.04 2.88
CA SER A 52 -8.06 1.10 2.91
C SER A 52 -8.08 1.73 4.30
N LEU A 53 -8.29 3.05 4.35
CA LEU A 53 -8.33 3.81 5.59
C LEU A 53 -9.70 4.43 5.77
N LEU A 54 -10.33 4.23 6.93
CA LEU A 54 -11.52 4.91 7.41
C LEU A 54 -11.15 6.24 8.08
N LEU A 55 -11.10 7.31 7.30
CA LEU A 55 -11.17 8.68 7.81
C LEU A 55 -12.55 8.91 8.44
N ASN A 56 -12.55 9.20 9.73
CA ASN A 56 -13.71 9.78 10.38
C ASN A 56 -13.88 11.23 9.87
N ASP A 57 -15.09 11.78 9.86
CA ASP A 57 -15.40 13.14 9.35
C ASP A 57 -14.57 14.29 10.00
N THR A 58 -13.82 14.00 11.05
CA THR A 58 -12.92 14.96 11.72
C THR A 58 -11.51 15.00 11.08
N ASP A 59 -11.13 13.97 10.34
CA ASP A 59 -9.79 13.78 9.73
C ASP A 59 -9.73 14.15 8.24
N SER A 60 -10.83 14.65 7.67
CA SER A 60 -10.95 15.01 6.24
C SER A 60 -10.03 16.16 5.78
N GLN A 61 -9.23 16.73 6.69
CA GLN A 61 -8.26 17.81 6.44
C GLN A 61 -6.82 17.41 6.80
N ALA A 62 -6.59 16.19 7.30
CA ALA A 62 -5.24 15.74 7.62
C ALA A 62 -4.52 15.33 6.34
N THR A 63 -3.43 16.01 6.02
CA THR A 63 -2.42 15.49 5.09
C THR A 63 -1.90 14.18 5.69
N TYR A 64 -2.50 13.04 5.34
CA TYR A 64 -2.01 11.74 5.78
C TYR A 64 -0.63 11.52 5.17
N GLN A 65 0.42 11.81 5.95
CA GLN A 65 1.71 11.22 5.68
C GLN A 65 1.53 9.73 5.92
N LEU A 66 1.70 8.92 4.87
CA LEU A 66 1.69 7.47 4.98
C LEU A 66 2.60 7.10 6.16
N PRO A 67 2.06 6.59 7.29
CA PRO A 67 2.95 6.16 8.34
C PRO A 67 3.79 5.04 7.73
N ALA A 68 5.11 5.07 7.93
CA ALA A 68 6.02 3.99 7.53
C ALA A 68 5.65 2.64 8.16
N THR A 69 4.64 2.63 9.04
CA THR A 69 3.96 1.45 9.56
C THR A 69 2.47 1.79 9.69
N VAL A 70 1.62 1.28 8.79
CA VAL A 70 0.18 1.19 9.08
C VAL A 70 0.06 0.29 10.28
N ASP A 71 -0.43 0.83 11.40
CA ASP A 71 -0.81 -0.02 12.52
C ASP A 71 -1.99 -0.87 12.03
N VAL A 72 -1.71 -2.16 11.79
CA VAL A 72 -2.70 -3.15 11.35
C VAL A 72 -3.73 -3.45 12.43
N ASN A 73 -3.51 -2.96 13.66
CA ASN A 73 -4.47 -3.03 14.76
C ASN A 73 -5.31 -1.77 14.88
N ASP A 74 -5.02 -0.71 14.08
CA ASP A 74 -5.90 0.45 14.02
C ASP A 74 -7.23 0.02 13.39
N PRO A 75 -8.37 0.14 14.11
CA PRO A 75 -9.68 -0.21 13.56
C PRO A 75 -10.06 0.61 12.31
N ASN A 76 -9.39 1.75 12.08
CA ASN A 76 -9.57 2.56 10.88
C ASN A 76 -8.72 2.08 9.70
N HIS A 77 -7.79 1.14 9.88
CA HIS A 77 -6.97 0.58 8.80
C HIS A 77 -7.44 -0.83 8.45
N GLN A 78 -8.02 -0.99 7.26
CA GLN A 78 -8.42 -2.30 6.78
C GLN A 78 -7.43 -2.83 5.74
N LEU A 79 -6.78 -3.95 6.08
CA LEU A 79 -6.00 -4.72 5.11
C LEU A 79 -6.92 -5.36 4.08
N LEU A 80 -6.61 -5.15 2.80
CA LEU A 80 -7.42 -5.64 1.69
C LEU A 80 -6.95 -7.03 1.21
N GLY A 81 -5.69 -7.38 1.49
CA GLY A 81 -5.14 -8.69 1.14
C GLY A 81 -3.79 -9.00 1.81
N PRO A 82 -3.27 -10.22 1.58
CA PRO A 82 -1.89 -10.56 1.94
C PRO A 82 -0.89 -9.83 1.01
N TRP A 83 0.39 -9.94 1.33
CA TRP A 83 1.46 -9.59 0.40
C TRP A 83 1.38 -10.41 -0.89
N SER A 84 1.72 -9.80 -2.01
CA SER A 84 1.68 -10.43 -3.33
C SER A 84 2.73 -9.83 -4.26
N VAL A 85 3.30 -10.62 -5.17
CA VAL A 85 4.11 -10.11 -6.29
C VAL A 85 3.26 -9.30 -7.29
N SER A 86 1.92 -9.40 -7.21
CA SER A 86 1.01 -8.63 -8.05
C SER A 86 0.89 -7.20 -7.54
N HIS A 87 1.31 -6.26 -8.38
CA HIS A 87 1.11 -4.82 -8.22
C HIS A 87 -0.34 -4.37 -8.54
N THR A 88 -1.27 -5.30 -8.76
CA THR A 88 -2.70 -5.01 -8.97
C THR A 88 -3.58 -5.88 -8.07
N MET A 89 -4.65 -5.29 -7.54
CA MET A 89 -5.71 -5.97 -6.79
C MET A 89 -7.09 -5.51 -7.25
N ARG A 90 -8.08 -6.42 -7.28
CA ARG A 90 -9.50 -6.06 -7.42
C ARG A 90 -10.24 -6.31 -6.12
N THR A 91 -11.08 -5.37 -5.69
CA THR A 91 -11.83 -5.48 -4.44
C THR A 91 -13.14 -4.69 -4.46
N LYS A 92 -13.99 -4.93 -3.46
CA LYS A 92 -15.21 -4.16 -3.19
C LYS A 92 -15.06 -3.52 -1.81
N LEU A 93 -15.25 -2.21 -1.74
CA LEU A 93 -15.03 -1.40 -0.52
C LEU A 93 -16.34 -1.21 0.28
N ARG A 94 -16.24 -0.89 1.57
CA ARG A 94 -17.37 -0.63 2.48
C ARG A 94 -17.86 0.83 2.35
N SER A 95 -19.05 1.15 2.89
CA SER A 95 -19.60 2.53 2.95
C SER A 95 -18.88 3.26 4.06
N GLY A 96 -18.60 4.54 3.82
CA GLY A 96 -17.84 5.32 4.78
C GLY A 96 -16.36 4.95 4.81
N ASP A 97 -15.86 4.21 3.81
CA ASP A 97 -14.44 4.12 3.49
C ASP A 97 -14.06 5.37 2.66
N PRO A 98 -13.23 6.29 3.17
CA PRO A 98 -12.69 7.42 2.43
C PRO A 98 -11.38 7.12 1.71
N LEU A 99 -11.39 7.57 0.45
CA LEU A 99 -10.41 8.29 -0.37
C LEU A 99 -8.93 7.85 -0.48
N PHE A 100 -8.37 7.11 0.48
CA PHE A 100 -6.93 6.80 0.49
C PHE A 100 -6.67 5.30 0.46
N ILE A 101 -5.89 4.91 -0.55
CA ILE A 101 -5.42 3.56 -0.74
C ILE A 101 -3.92 3.60 -0.55
N ILE A 102 -3.46 2.86 0.47
CA ILE A 102 -2.04 2.75 0.74
C ILE A 102 -1.55 1.45 0.13
N GLY A 103 -0.46 1.57 -0.61
CA GLY A 103 0.28 0.48 -1.18
C GLY A 103 1.60 0.37 -0.45
N TRP A 104 1.86 -0.78 0.13
CA TRP A 104 3.15 -1.14 0.71
C TRP A 104 3.98 -1.82 -0.36
N VAL A 105 5.28 -1.54 -0.38
CA VAL A 105 6.24 -2.26 -1.19
C VAL A 105 7.37 -2.70 -0.29
N GLY A 106 7.77 -3.95 -0.41
CA GLY A 106 8.91 -4.49 0.30
C GLY A 106 9.66 -5.50 -0.57
N ASP A 107 10.88 -5.76 -0.16
CA ASP A 107 11.81 -6.61 -0.90
C ASP A 107 11.45 -8.10 -0.73
N SER A 108 11.90 -8.91 -1.68
CA SER A 108 11.80 -10.36 -1.54
C SER A 108 12.67 -10.82 -0.36
N HIS A 109 12.04 -11.37 0.68
CA HIS A 109 12.73 -11.98 1.82
C HIS A 109 13.38 -13.32 1.44
#